data_AF-A0A132MLP4-F1
#
_entry.id   AF-A0A132MLP4-F1
#
_cell.length_a   1.000
_cell.length_b   1.000
_cell.length_c   1.000
_cell.angle_alpha   90.00
_cell.angle_beta   90.00
_cell.angle_gamma   90.00
#
_symmetry.space_group_name_H-M   'P 1'
#
loop_
_entity.id
_entity.type
_entity.pdbx_description
1 polymer ?
#
loop_
_entity_poly.entity_id
_entity_poly.type
_entity_poly.pdbx_seq_one_letter_code
_entity_poly.pdbx_strand_id
1 'polypeptide(L)' 'MVVRNDMDRFRLVMDVLDRVPGLAARTAQLRQLMTDQRTRHSRYIVEHGEDLPEVRTWSWPR' A
#
# COMPACT_ATOMS: atom_id res chain seq x y z
N MET A 1 9.90 8.69 3.25
CA MET A 1 9.91 9.35 1.92
C MET A 1 9.28 8.52 0.79
N VAL A 2 8.99 7.22 0.93
CA VAL A 2 8.51 6.39 -0.20
C VAL A 2 7.06 6.62 -0.63
N VAL A 3 6.16 6.99 0.30
CA VAL A 3 4.74 7.25 0.00
C VAL A 3 4.57 8.40 -1.00
N ARG A 4 5.28 9.52 -0.79
CA ARG A 4 5.25 10.71 -1.67
C ARG A 4 5.89 10.45 -3.04
N ASN A 5 6.77 9.47 -3.12
CA ASN A 5 7.43 9.08 -4.36
C ASN A 5 6.73 7.93 -5.07
N ASP A 6 5.54 7.54 -4.63
CA ASP A 6 4.77 6.47 -5.28
C ASP A 6 5.48 5.11 -5.28
N MET A 7 6.29 4.83 -4.24
CA MET A 7 7.07 3.60 -4.09
C MET A 7 6.76 2.85 -2.79
N ASP A 8 5.65 3.18 -2.12
CA ASP A 8 5.24 2.44 -0.93
C ASP A 8 4.71 1.04 -1.27
N ARG A 9 4.70 0.15 -0.27
CA ARG A 9 4.32 -1.26 -0.46
C ARG A 9 2.90 -1.44 -1.02
N PHE A 10 1.96 -0.55 -0.69
CA PHE A 10 0.59 -0.66 -1.19
C PHE A 10 0.53 -0.28 -2.67
N ARG A 11 1.30 0.75 -3.06
CA ARG A 11 1.47 1.12 -4.46
C ARG A 11 2.09 0.00 -5.29
N LEU A 12 3.15 -0.63 -4.79
CA LEU A 12 3.80 -1.75 -5.47
C LEU A 12 2.84 -2.94 -5.69
N VAL A 13 1.95 -3.23 -4.73
CA VAL A 13 0.91 -4.26 -4.92
C VAL A 13 -0.08 -3.84 -6.01
N MET A 14 -0.62 -2.61 -5.96
CA MET A 14 -1.56 -2.13 -6.99
C MET A 14 -0.95 -2.20 -8.39
N ASP A 15 0.33 -1.85 -8.51
CA ASP A 15 1.08 -1.92 -9.76
C ASP A 15 1.19 -3.34 -10.32
N VAL A 16 1.33 -4.36 -9.46
CA VAL A 16 1.28 -5.77 -9.88
C VAL A 16 -0.13 -6.14 -10.34
N LEU A 17 -1.17 -5.77 -9.59
CA LEU A 17 -2.55 -6.09 -9.93
C LEU A 17 -2.98 -5.49 -11.28
N ASP A 18 -2.55 -4.26 -11.55
CA ASP A 18 -2.93 -3.51 -12.75
C ASP A 18 -2.13 -3.98 -13.98
N ARG A 19 -0.91 -4.52 -13.82
CA ARG A 19 0.00 -4.84 -14.94
C ARG A 19 0.07 -6.31 -15.31
N VAL A 20 -0.25 -7.24 -14.42
CA VAL A 20 -0.24 -8.67 -14.75
C VAL A 20 -1.52 -9.03 -15.52
N PRO A 21 -1.41 -9.58 -16.75
CA PRO A 21 -2.58 -9.94 -17.55
C PRO A 21 -3.54 -10.86 -16.78
N GLY A 22 -4.82 -10.47 -16.75
CA GLY A 22 -5.88 -11.24 -16.11
C GLY A 22 -6.05 -11.03 -14.61
N LEU A 23 -5.18 -10.29 -13.92
CA LEU A 23 -5.34 -10.02 -12.48
C LEU A 23 -6.30 -8.88 -12.17
N ALA A 24 -6.27 -7.78 -12.93
CA ALA A 24 -7.09 -6.60 -12.65
C ALA A 24 -8.59 -6.93 -12.47
N ALA A 25 -9.16 -7.75 -13.35
CA ALA A 25 -10.57 -8.16 -13.29
C ALA A 25 -10.90 -9.08 -12.10
N ARG A 26 -9.91 -9.83 -11.60
CA ARG A 26 -10.10 -10.82 -10.52
C ARG A 26 -9.81 -10.27 -9.12
N THR A 27 -9.17 -9.10 -9.04
CA THR A 27 -8.59 -8.59 -7.78
C THR A 27 -9.09 -7.19 -7.42
N ALA A 28 -10.23 -6.76 -7.96
CA ALA A 28 -10.81 -5.43 -7.71
C ALA A 28 -10.93 -5.10 -6.21
N GLN A 29 -11.36 -6.06 -5.38
CA GLN A 29 -11.47 -5.88 -3.93
C GLN A 29 -10.11 -5.66 -3.26
N LEU A 30 -9.09 -6.42 -3.67
CA LEU A 30 -7.74 -6.25 -3.15
C LEU A 30 -7.15 -4.90 -3.55
N ARG A 31 -7.38 -4.46 -4.80
CA ARG A 31 -6.96 -3.14 -5.28
C ARG A 31 -7.60 -2.01 -4.48
N GLN A 32 -8.89 -2.13 -4.16
CA GLN A 32 -9.58 -1.18 -3.29
C GLN A 32 -8.95 -1.16 -1.89
N LEU A 33 -8.72 -2.33 -1.29
CA LEU A 33 -8.08 -2.44 0.03
C LEU A 33 -6.69 -1.77 0.06
N MET A 34 -5.87 -1.95 -0.98
CA MET A 34 -4.56 -1.29 -1.07
C MET A 34 -4.68 0.23 -1.20
N THR A 35 -5.68 0.71 -1.94
CA THR A 35 -5.98 2.15 -2.06
C THR A 35 -6.39 2.75 -0.71
N ASP A 36 -7.24 2.04 0.04
CA ASP A 36 -7.72 2.47 1.35
C ASP A 36 -6.58 2.48 2.38
N GLN A 37 -5.74 1.44 2.39
CA GLN A 37 -4.56 1.37 3.26
C GLN A 37 -3.55 2.48 2.95
N ARG A 38 -3.31 2.78 1.68
CA ARG A 38 -2.42 3.88 1.29
C ARG A 38 -2.96 5.25 1.72
N THR A 39 -4.28 5.44 1.59
CA THR A 39 -4.97 6.64 2.09
C THR A 39 -4.82 6.78 3.60
N ARG A 40 -5.08 5.69 4.34
CA ARG A 40 -4.92 5.64 5.81
C ARG A 40 -3.49 5.95 6.22
N HIS A 41 -2.49 5.36 5.55
CA HIS A 41 -1.08 5.61 5.84
C HIS A 41 -0.70 7.07 5.62
N SER A 42 -1.13 7.66 4.51
CA SER A 42 -0.89 9.08 4.21
C SER A 42 -1.49 10.01 5.28
N ARG A 43 -2.72 9.72 5.73
CA ARG A 43 -3.36 10.48 6.83
C ARG A 43 -2.59 10.35 8.13
N TYR A 44 -2.19 9.13 8.49
CA TYR A 44 -1.45 8.85 9.73
C TYR A 44 -0.12 9.60 9.78
N ILE A 45 0.61 9.67 8.65
CA ILE A 45 1.85 10.46 8.56
C ILE A 45 1.59 11.94 8.84
N VAL A 46 0.51 12.50 8.30
CA VAL A 46 0.16 13.91 8.51
C VAL A 46 -0.25 14.18 9.96
N GLU A 47 -1.01 13.27 10.57
CA GLU A 47 -1.53 13.41 11.93
C GLU A 47 -0.46 13.18 13.01
N HIS A 48 0.39 12.16 12.85
CA HIS A 48 1.32 11.71 13.90
C HIS A 48 2.79 11.97 13.59
N GLY A 49 3.14 12.35 12.35
CA GLY A 49 4.52 12.60 11.94
C GLY A 49 5.38 11.34 11.76
N GLU A 50 4.76 10.16 11.76
CA GLU A 50 5.42 8.86 11.65
C GLU A 50 4.63 7.89 10.76
N ASP A 51 5.27 6.79 10.34
CA ASP A 51 4.62 5.74 9.56
C ASP A 51 3.65 4.90 10.44
N LEU A 52 2.67 4.25 9.81
CA LEU A 52 1.74 3.34 10.50
C LEU A 52 2.51 2.26 11.30
N PRO A 53 2.00 1.85 12.48
CA PRO A 53 2.61 0.78 13.27
C PRO A 53 2.84 -0.49 12.45
N GLU A 54 1.84 -0.96 11.70
CA GLU A 54 1.95 -2.14 10.84
C GLU A 54 2.99 -2.01 9.72
N VAL A 55 3.38 -0.79 9.34
CA VAL A 55 4.46 -0.55 8.36
C VAL A 55 5.81 -0.62 9.05
N ARG A 56 5.94 0.00 10.23
CA ARG A 56 7.18 0.11 11.00
C ARG A 56 7.62 -1.19 11.65
N THR A 57 6.68 -1.95 12.20
CA THR A 57 6.96 -3.17 12.96
C THR A 57 6.94 -4.42 12.09
N TRP A 58 6.78 -4.27 10.78
CA TRP A 58 6.76 -5.41 9.87
C TRP A 58 8.15 -5.99 9.67
N SER A 59 8.21 -7.32 9.67
CA SER A 59 9.40 -8.11 9.36
C SER A 59 9.02 -9.30 8.50
N TRP A 60 9.95 -9.78 7.68
CA TRP A 60 9.78 -11.04 6.97
C TRP A 60 9.68 -12.21 7.96
N PRO A 61 8.73 -13.15 7.78
CA PRO A 61 8.74 -14.41 8.50
C PRO A 61 10.00 -15.20 8.13
N ARG A 62 10.55 -15.94 9.10
CA ARG A 62 11.69 -16.84 8.89
C ARG A 62 11.26 -18.15 8.26
#